data_AF-A7TB67-F1
#
_entry.id   AF-A7TB67-F1
#
_cell.length_a   1.000
_cell.length_b   1.000
_cell.length_c   1.000
_cell.angle_alpha   90.00
_cell.angle_beta   90.00
_cell.angle_gamma   90.00
#
_symmetry.space_group_name_H-M   'P 1'
#
loop_
_entity.id
_entity.type
_entity.pdbx_description
1 polymer ?
#
loop_
_entity_poly.entity_id
_entity_poly.type
_entity_poly.pdbx_seq_one_letter_code
_entity_poly.pdbx_strand_id
1 'polypeptide(L)'
;MQVGRRLTEDTVWYAVIASWTASLILTVPSFVAIKFDETRKACTGPFDFHTQEYLSYMVIIFTVSGILPFLILFFCYFQIIRGLYFTRTICSETTGSRGSLKSKKAITKLLLSITTSFYVCYFSFGVALLYFKRKPKEEIAEKGEKYETFLKPFLFLLFFHSALNPILYVLQSSNFRQGFKQICCGKRNDVIQVTEASTAIPQKSQLQMRSKAVN
;
A
#
# COMPACT_ATOMS: atom_id res chain seq x y z
N MET A 1 -22.13 -11.69 -20.68
CA MET A 1 -20.78 -11.20 -20.34
C MET A 1 -20.88 -10.38 -19.06
N GLN A 2 -20.40 -10.89 -17.93
CA GLN A 2 -20.36 -10.11 -16.70
C GLN A 2 -19.37 -8.95 -16.89
N VAL A 3 -19.91 -7.74 -17.00
CA VAL A 3 -19.13 -6.50 -16.85
C VAL A 3 -18.54 -6.54 -15.45
N GLY A 4 -17.29 -7.00 -15.33
CA GLY A 4 -16.56 -6.87 -14.08
C GLY A 4 -16.57 -5.40 -13.69
N ARG A 5 -17.22 -5.07 -12.58
CA ARG A 5 -17.29 -3.70 -12.04
C ARG A 5 -15.87 -3.16 -11.90
N ARG A 6 -15.42 -2.37 -12.87
CA ARG A 6 -14.17 -1.64 -12.81
C ARG A 6 -14.39 -0.50 -11.82
N LEU A 7 -13.51 -0.36 -10.84
CA LEU A 7 -13.55 0.78 -9.93
C LEU A 7 -13.37 2.05 -10.77
N THR A 8 -14.40 2.89 -10.79
CA THR A 8 -14.41 4.22 -11.41
C THR A 8 -14.11 5.26 -10.34
N GLU A 9 -13.71 6.47 -10.75
CA GLU A 9 -13.45 7.56 -9.81
C GLU A 9 -14.61 7.80 -8.84
N ASP A 10 -15.86 7.72 -9.35
CA ASP A 10 -17.08 7.88 -8.55
C ASP A 10 -17.35 6.75 -7.55
N THR A 11 -16.73 5.58 -7.74
CA THR A 11 -16.98 4.40 -6.90
C THR A 11 -15.81 4.03 -6.00
N VAL A 12 -14.61 4.57 -6.25
CA VAL A 12 -13.42 4.35 -5.44
C VAL A 12 -13.64 4.76 -3.98
N TRP A 13 -14.38 5.84 -3.73
CA TRP A 13 -14.61 6.33 -2.37
C TRP A 13 -15.35 5.31 -1.49
N TYR A 14 -16.26 4.49 -2.04
CA TYR A 14 -16.94 3.46 -1.27
C TYR A 14 -15.94 2.45 -0.69
N ALA A 15 -14.94 2.05 -1.49
CA ALA A 15 -13.89 1.15 -1.06
C ALA A 15 -13.00 1.80 0.00
N VAL A 16 -12.72 3.10 -0.14
CA VAL A 16 -11.96 3.89 0.85
C VAL A 16 -12.73 3.96 2.17
N ILE A 17 -14.01 4.36 2.16
CA ILE A 17 -14.80 4.46 3.40
C ILE A 17 -14.97 3.10 4.06
N ALA A 18 -15.20 2.03 3.28
CA ALA A 18 -15.28 0.68 3.80
C ALA A 18 -13.95 0.25 4.47
N SER A 19 -12.80 0.55 3.85
CA SER A 19 -11.50 0.19 4.43
C SER A 19 -11.20 0.96 5.71
N TRP A 20 -11.43 2.28 5.73
CA TRP A 20 -11.27 3.09 6.94
C TRP A 20 -12.20 2.64 8.07
N THR A 21 -13.47 2.36 7.76
CA THR A 21 -14.44 1.88 8.76
C THR A 21 -14.01 0.54 9.35
N ALA A 22 -13.61 -0.42 8.51
CA ALA A 22 -13.09 -1.71 8.97
C ALA A 22 -11.82 -1.55 9.83
N SER A 23 -10.90 -0.67 9.43
CA SER A 23 -9.69 -0.37 10.22
C SER A 23 -10.02 0.22 11.60
N LEU A 24 -11.00 1.13 11.69
CA LEU A 24 -11.44 1.69 12.97
C LEU A 24 -12.05 0.61 13.87
N ILE A 25 -12.95 -0.22 13.32
CA ILE A 25 -13.57 -1.31 14.08
C ILE A 25 -12.51 -2.25 14.67
N LEU A 26 -11.46 -2.56 13.91
CA LEU A 26 -10.38 -3.46 14.35
C LEU A 26 -9.41 -2.80 15.36
N THR A 27 -9.22 -1.49 15.31
CA THR A 27 -8.19 -0.80 16.11
C THR A 27 -8.73 -0.10 17.36
N VAL A 28 -10.01 0.28 17.39
CA VAL A 28 -10.65 0.94 18.54
C VAL A 28 -10.55 0.12 19.83
N PRO A 29 -10.81 -1.20 19.86
CA PRO A 29 -10.66 -1.99 21.08
C PRO A 29 -9.23 -1.94 21.64
N SER A 30 -8.23 -1.98 20.75
CA SER A 30 -6.82 -1.87 21.14
C SER A 30 -6.49 -0.51 21.73
N PHE A 31 -7.07 0.57 21.18
CA PHE A 31 -6.87 1.92 21.66
C PHE A 31 -7.47 2.13 23.06
N VAL A 32 -8.70 1.65 23.28
CA VAL A 32 -9.41 1.75 24.57
C VAL A 32 -8.71 0.92 25.66
N ALA A 33 -8.02 -0.15 25.28
CA ALA A 33 -7.27 -0.98 26.22
C ALA A 33 -5.96 -0.33 26.73
N ILE A 34 -5.52 0.80 26.17
CA ILE A 34 -4.32 1.50 26.62
C ILE A 34 -4.60 2.25 27.93
N LYS A 35 -3.78 2.00 28.95
CA LYS A 35 -3.87 2.62 30.28
C LYS A 35 -2.50 3.11 30.74
N PHE A 36 -2.47 4.24 31.43
CA PHE A 36 -1.25 4.70 32.07
C PHE A 36 -1.02 3.96 33.39
N ASP A 37 0.18 3.38 33.55
CA ASP A 37 0.62 2.72 34.78
C ASP A 37 1.54 3.68 35.54
N GLU A 38 1.03 4.18 36.66
CA GLU A 38 1.73 5.13 37.54
C GLU A 38 3.00 4.54 38.17
N THR A 39 3.06 3.21 38.35
CA THR A 39 4.19 2.51 38.98
C THR A 39 5.35 2.42 38.01
N ARG A 40 5.06 2.04 36.75
CA ARG A 40 6.07 1.91 35.68
C ARG A 40 6.36 3.23 34.95
N LYS A 41 5.57 4.27 35.21
CA LYS A 41 5.58 5.55 34.45
C LYS A 41 5.52 5.30 32.93
N ALA A 42 4.71 4.34 32.53
CA ALA A 42 4.61 3.87 31.15
C ALA A 42 3.15 3.60 30.74
N CYS A 43 2.89 3.66 29.43
CA CYS A 43 1.60 3.25 28.88
C CYS A 43 1.59 1.74 28.70
N THR A 44 0.56 1.10 29.23
CA THR A 44 0.33 -0.34 29.23
C THR A 44 -0.86 -0.64 28.35
N GLY A 45 -0.89 -1.79 27.69
CA GLY A 45 -1.97 -2.14 26.79
C GLY A 45 -1.61 -3.33 25.91
N PRO A 46 -2.28 -3.51 24.77
CA PRO A 46 -2.03 -4.66 23.91
C PRO A 46 -0.58 -4.80 23.42
N PHE A 47 0.19 -3.70 23.35
CA PHE A 47 1.62 -3.70 22.99
C PHE A 47 2.55 -3.94 24.19
N ASP A 48 1.98 -4.14 25.39
CA ASP A 48 2.68 -4.52 26.62
C ASP A 48 2.75 -6.04 26.69
N PHE A 49 3.87 -6.62 26.28
CA PHE A 49 4.03 -8.08 26.05
C PHE A 49 4.24 -8.91 27.33
N HIS A 50 3.88 -8.35 28.49
CA HIS A 50 4.11 -8.95 29.80
C HIS A 50 2.98 -9.89 30.22
N THR A 51 1.84 -9.87 29.51
CA THR A 51 0.72 -10.80 29.77
C THR A 51 0.41 -11.67 28.55
N GLN A 52 0.10 -12.93 28.82
CA GLN A 52 -0.31 -13.89 27.79
C GLN A 52 -1.65 -13.54 27.12
N GLU A 53 -2.50 -12.78 27.80
CA GLU A 53 -3.77 -12.29 27.26
C GLU A 53 -3.54 -11.27 26.14
N TYR A 54 -2.71 -10.25 26.39
CA TYR A 54 -2.36 -9.25 25.37
C TYR A 54 -1.60 -9.87 24.20
N LEU A 55 -0.71 -10.82 24.47
CA LEU A 55 0.02 -11.54 23.43
C LEU A 55 -0.92 -12.39 22.55
N SER A 56 -1.89 -13.07 23.15
CA SER A 56 -2.89 -13.85 22.41
C SER A 56 -3.79 -12.97 21.57
N TYR A 57 -4.27 -11.85 22.14
CA TYR A 57 -5.05 -10.84 21.42
C TYR A 57 -4.26 -10.27 20.23
N MET A 58 -2.99 -9.91 20.44
CA MET A 58 -2.14 -9.37 19.38
C MET A 58 -1.87 -10.36 18.26
N VAL A 59 -1.63 -11.63 18.58
CA VAL A 59 -1.50 -12.67 17.55
C VAL A 59 -2.78 -12.81 16.74
N ILE A 60 -3.95 -12.78 17.38
CA ILE A 60 -5.25 -12.90 16.68
C ILE A 60 -5.46 -11.71 15.76
N ILE A 61 -5.39 -10.47 16.27
CA ILE A 61 -5.66 -9.28 15.46
C ILE A 61 -4.68 -9.19 14.30
N PHE A 62 -3.39 -9.43 14.54
CA PHE A 62 -2.33 -9.40 13.54
C PHE A 62 -2.53 -10.46 12.45
N THR A 63 -3.01 -11.64 12.83
CA THR A 63 -3.30 -12.73 11.88
C THR A 63 -4.53 -12.39 11.04
N VAL A 64 -5.62 -11.96 11.67
CA VAL A 64 -6.88 -11.61 10.98
C VAL A 64 -6.68 -10.43 10.03
N SER A 65 -6.02 -9.37 10.49
CA SER A 65 -5.73 -8.19 9.66
C SER A 65 -4.66 -8.43 8.61
N GLY A 66 -3.86 -9.49 8.72
CA GLY A 66 -2.79 -9.81 7.77
C GLY A 66 -3.20 -10.81 6.69
N ILE A 67 -3.86 -11.91 7.07
CA ILE A 67 -4.16 -13.02 6.14
C ILE A 67 -5.17 -12.59 5.08
N LEU A 68 -6.27 -11.96 5.48
CA LEU A 68 -7.32 -11.57 4.53
C LEU A 68 -6.79 -10.66 3.40
N PRO A 69 -6.13 -9.53 3.70
CA PRO A 69 -5.56 -8.70 2.64
C PRO A 69 -4.43 -9.40 1.89
N PHE A 70 -3.66 -10.29 2.52
CA PHE A 70 -2.61 -11.04 1.83
C PHE A 70 -3.19 -11.94 0.75
N LEU A 71 -4.25 -12.70 1.07
CA LEU A 71 -4.92 -13.59 0.12
C LEU A 71 -5.57 -12.81 -1.03
N ILE A 72 -6.22 -11.68 -0.72
CA ILE A 72 -6.80 -10.80 -1.73
C ILE A 72 -5.70 -10.27 -2.67
N LEU A 73 -4.61 -9.72 -2.11
CA LEU A 73 -3.50 -9.17 -2.90
C LEU A 73 -2.80 -10.25 -3.73
N PHE A 74 -2.57 -11.42 -3.16
CA PHE A 74 -1.99 -12.55 -3.87
C PHE A 74 -2.85 -12.95 -5.08
N PHE A 75 -4.16 -13.11 -4.88
CA PHE A 75 -5.10 -13.42 -5.97
C PHE A 75 -5.12 -12.32 -7.03
N CYS A 76 -5.22 -11.05 -6.62
CA CYS A 76 -5.21 -9.90 -7.53
C CYS A 76 -3.91 -9.84 -8.35
N TYR A 77 -2.74 -9.94 -7.72
CA TYR A 77 -1.46 -9.91 -8.41
C TYR A 77 -1.26 -11.11 -9.32
N PHE A 78 -1.69 -12.29 -8.90
CA PHE A 78 -1.67 -13.47 -9.76
C PHE A 78 -2.47 -13.22 -11.05
N GLN A 79 -3.69 -12.70 -10.93
CA GLN A 79 -4.52 -12.38 -12.10
C GLN A 79 -3.92 -11.27 -12.97
N ILE A 80 -3.32 -10.24 -12.37
CA ILE A 80 -2.64 -9.17 -13.10
C ILE A 80 -1.44 -9.73 -13.87
N ILE A 81 -0.58 -10.52 -13.22
CA ILE A 81 0.60 -11.12 -13.86
C ILE A 81 0.15 -12.07 -14.98
N ARG A 82 -0.87 -12.89 -14.74
CA ARG A 82 -1.44 -13.79 -15.75
C ARG A 82 -1.97 -13.02 -16.97
N GLY A 83 -2.74 -11.97 -16.74
CA GLY A 83 -3.30 -11.12 -17.80
C GLY A 83 -2.25 -10.30 -18.55
N LEU A 84 -1.14 -9.97 -17.92
CA LEU A 84 -0.08 -9.11 -18.47
C LEU A 84 1.01 -9.88 -19.22
N TYR A 85 1.29 -11.12 -18.81
CA TYR A 85 2.38 -11.93 -19.38
C TYR A 85 1.89 -13.14 -20.19
N PHE A 86 0.78 -13.78 -19.80
CA PHE A 86 0.33 -15.03 -20.42
C PHE A 86 -0.86 -14.83 -21.34
N THR A 87 -1.96 -14.29 -20.83
CA THR A 87 -3.22 -14.19 -21.61
C THR A 87 -3.29 -12.94 -22.49
N ARG A 88 -2.45 -11.92 -22.22
CA ARG A 88 -2.48 -10.59 -22.88
C ARG A 88 -3.87 -9.93 -22.88
N THR A 89 -4.77 -10.32 -21.98
CA THR A 89 -6.13 -9.76 -21.86
C THR A 89 -6.11 -8.31 -21.41
N ILE A 90 -5.08 -7.90 -20.67
CA ILE A 90 -4.86 -6.50 -20.24
C ILE A 90 -4.32 -5.64 -21.40
N CYS A 91 -3.98 -6.26 -22.54
CA CYS A 91 -3.53 -5.62 -23.78
C CYS A 91 -4.68 -5.34 -24.77
N SER A 92 -5.94 -5.57 -24.40
CA SER A 92 -7.11 -5.32 -25.27
C SER A 92 -7.45 -3.82 -25.35
N GLU A 93 -6.52 -3.03 -25.88
CA GLU A 93 -6.84 -1.80 -26.60
C GLU A 93 -6.14 -1.96 -27.94
N THR A 94 -6.95 -2.27 -28.95
CA THR A 94 -6.59 -2.68 -30.32
C THR A 94 -5.73 -1.67 -31.09
N THR A 95 -5.31 -0.56 -30.49
CA THR A 95 -4.45 0.45 -31.11
C THR A 95 -3.53 1.19 -30.11
N GLY A 96 -3.47 0.76 -28.83
CA GLY A 96 -2.81 1.50 -27.75
C GLY A 96 -1.37 1.09 -27.45
N SER A 97 -0.42 1.54 -28.29
CA SER A 97 1.05 1.68 -28.10
C SER A 97 1.78 0.80 -27.06
N ARG A 98 2.91 0.18 -27.46
CA ARG A 98 3.92 -0.45 -26.57
C ARG A 98 4.24 0.36 -25.30
N GLY A 99 4.07 1.69 -25.32
CA GLY A 99 4.23 2.58 -24.16
C GLY A 99 3.20 2.38 -23.04
N SER A 100 1.94 2.07 -23.36
CA SER A 100 0.87 1.85 -22.37
C SER A 100 1.15 0.59 -21.54
N LEU A 101 1.59 -0.48 -22.20
CA LEU A 101 1.94 -1.75 -21.56
C LEU A 101 3.16 -1.63 -20.66
N LYS A 102 4.20 -0.89 -21.09
CA LYS A 102 5.37 -0.60 -20.26
C LYS A 102 4.98 0.17 -18.99
N SER A 103 4.09 1.15 -19.13
CA SER A 103 3.59 1.94 -17.99
C SER A 103 2.80 1.07 -17.00
N LYS A 104 1.87 0.23 -17.49
CA LYS A 104 1.13 -0.74 -16.65
C LYS A 104 2.09 -1.69 -15.91
N LYS A 105 3.09 -2.24 -16.60
CA LYS A 105 4.13 -3.08 -15.98
C LYS A 105 4.93 -2.36 -14.91
N ALA A 106 5.33 -1.11 -15.16
CA ALA A 106 6.07 -0.29 -14.19
C ALA A 106 5.23 -0.02 -12.93
N ILE A 107 3.95 0.32 -13.09
CA ILE A 107 3.02 0.51 -11.98
C ILE A 107 2.83 -0.80 -11.20
N THR A 108 2.57 -1.92 -11.87
CA THR A 108 2.44 -3.22 -11.21
C THR A 108 3.71 -3.61 -10.46
N LYS A 109 4.90 -3.39 -11.04
CA LYS A 109 6.18 -3.67 -10.39
C LYS A 109 6.35 -2.83 -9.12
N LEU A 110 6.01 -1.54 -9.18
CA LEU A 110 6.03 -0.64 -8.02
C LEU A 110 5.09 -1.13 -6.92
N LEU A 111 3.82 -1.43 -7.26
CA LEU A 111 2.82 -1.92 -6.30
C LEU A 111 3.25 -3.24 -5.65
N LEU A 112 3.81 -4.16 -6.45
CA LEU A 112 4.36 -5.43 -5.94
C LEU A 112 5.53 -5.17 -4.99
N SER A 113 6.44 -4.26 -5.32
CA SER A 113 7.57 -3.91 -4.44
C SER A 113 7.09 -3.33 -3.11
N ILE A 114 6.14 -2.39 -3.14
CA ILE A 114 5.56 -1.79 -1.93
C ILE A 114 4.89 -2.87 -1.08
N THR A 115 4.09 -3.72 -1.71
CA THR A 115 3.36 -4.78 -0.99
C THR A 115 4.31 -5.79 -0.37
N THR A 116 5.33 -6.24 -1.10
CA THR A 116 6.33 -7.18 -0.58
C THR A 116 7.09 -6.57 0.59
N SER A 117 7.53 -5.30 0.48
CA SER A 117 8.20 -4.60 1.58
C SER A 117 7.32 -4.49 2.82
N PHE A 118 6.03 -4.16 2.65
CA PHE A 118 5.07 -4.17 3.75
C PHE A 118 5.02 -5.55 4.43
N TYR A 119 4.81 -6.63 3.67
CA TYR A 119 4.68 -7.97 4.25
C TYR A 119 5.96 -8.52 4.86
N VAL A 120 7.14 -8.17 4.33
CA VAL A 120 8.42 -8.54 4.96
C VAL A 120 8.54 -7.91 6.34
N CYS A 121 8.28 -6.61 6.47
CA CYS A 121 8.30 -5.91 7.75
C CYS A 121 7.21 -6.42 8.69
N TYR A 122 5.99 -6.59 8.18
CA TYR A 122 4.86 -7.11 8.92
C TYR A 122 5.17 -8.51 9.48
N PHE A 123 5.46 -9.49 8.62
CA PHE A 123 5.70 -10.86 9.06
C PHE A 123 6.91 -11.01 9.99
N SER A 124 7.93 -10.15 9.86
CA SER A 124 9.06 -10.18 10.81
C SER A 124 8.60 -10.00 12.26
N PHE A 125 7.65 -9.09 12.50
CA PHE A 125 7.04 -8.89 13.80
C PHE A 125 6.08 -10.02 14.16
N GLY A 126 5.26 -10.49 13.22
CA GLY A 126 4.34 -11.62 13.44
C GLY A 126 5.05 -12.91 13.88
N VAL A 127 6.21 -13.22 13.28
CA VAL A 127 7.04 -14.37 13.66
C VAL A 127 7.56 -14.20 15.09
N ALA A 128 8.02 -13.00 15.46
CA ALA A 128 8.45 -12.73 16.82
C ALA A 128 7.31 -12.91 17.84
N LEU A 129 6.11 -12.40 17.56
CA LEU A 129 4.93 -12.61 18.40
C LEU A 129 4.58 -14.10 18.58
N LEU A 130 4.62 -14.87 17.49
CA LEU A 130 4.34 -16.32 17.54
C LEU A 130 5.40 -17.09 18.32
N TYR A 131 6.67 -16.66 18.27
CA TYR A 131 7.74 -17.22 19.08
C TYR A 131 7.46 -17.03 20.58
N PHE A 132 7.10 -15.81 20.99
CA PHE A 132 6.80 -15.52 22.40
C PHE A 132 5.51 -16.16 22.88
N LYS A 133 4.48 -16.28 22.04
CA LYS A 133 3.20 -16.91 22.41
C LYS A 133 3.39 -18.36 22.89
N ARG A 134 4.42 -19.05 22.39
CA ARG A 134 4.73 -20.43 22.79
C ARG A 134 5.45 -20.55 24.13
N LYS A 135 5.83 -19.44 24.78
CA LYS A 135 6.52 -19.46 26.07
C LYS A 135 5.55 -19.68 27.23
N PRO A 136 5.94 -20.40 28.30
CA PRO A 136 5.14 -20.53 29.51
C PRO A 136 4.78 -19.17 30.12
N LYS A 137 3.64 -19.10 30.83
CA LYS A 137 3.18 -17.83 31.43
C LYS A 137 4.18 -17.32 32.47
N GLU A 138 4.78 -18.26 33.19
CA GLU A 138 5.76 -18.03 34.25
C GLU A 138 7.04 -17.40 33.67
N GLU A 139 7.49 -17.89 32.50
CA GLU A 139 8.67 -17.34 31.83
C GLU A 139 8.43 -15.93 31.30
N ILE A 140 7.22 -15.66 30.78
CA ILE A 140 6.84 -14.32 30.31
C ILE A 140 6.75 -13.34 31.47
N ALA A 141 6.19 -13.75 32.61
CA ALA A 141 6.11 -12.93 33.81
C ALA A 141 7.50 -12.61 34.38
N GLU A 142 8.42 -13.57 34.37
CA GLU A 142 9.78 -13.40 34.91
C GLU A 142 10.71 -12.62 33.96
N LYS A 143 10.60 -12.86 32.64
CA LYS A 143 11.53 -12.33 31.63
C LYS A 143 10.91 -11.27 30.71
N GLY A 144 9.76 -10.72 31.06
CA GLY A 144 8.99 -9.78 30.23
C GLY A 144 9.82 -8.61 29.70
N GLU A 145 10.64 -7.97 30.52
CA GLU A 145 11.51 -6.85 30.11
C GLU A 145 12.56 -7.24 29.05
N LYS A 146 13.11 -8.45 29.16
CA LYS A 146 14.07 -8.98 28.17
C LYS A 146 13.37 -9.24 26.84
N TYR A 147 12.15 -9.76 26.88
CA TYR A 147 11.34 -10.01 25.69
C TYR A 147 10.91 -8.71 25.02
N GLU A 148 10.51 -7.71 25.79
CA GLU A 148 10.20 -6.38 25.28
C GLU A 148 11.42 -5.79 24.56
N THR A 149 12.60 -5.85 25.18
CA THR A 149 13.84 -5.38 24.55
C THR A 149 14.16 -6.13 23.25
N PHE A 150 13.94 -7.45 23.22
CA PHE A 150 14.12 -8.25 22.02
C PHE A 150 13.11 -7.90 20.91
N LEU A 151 11.89 -7.47 21.26
CA LEU A 151 10.85 -7.09 20.30
C LEU A 151 11.07 -5.72 19.67
N LYS A 152 11.84 -4.82 20.29
CA LYS A 152 12.07 -3.44 19.81
C LYS A 152 12.51 -3.35 18.33
N PRO A 153 13.48 -4.15 17.83
CA PRO A 153 13.86 -4.10 16.42
C PRO A 153 12.75 -4.53 15.46
N PHE A 154 11.97 -5.55 15.84
CA PHE A 154 10.84 -6.02 15.02
C PHE A 154 9.69 -5.01 15.02
N LEU A 155 9.45 -4.36 16.16
CA LEU A 155 8.50 -3.27 16.27
C LEU A 155 8.93 -2.05 15.45
N PHE A 156 10.23 -1.73 15.44
CA PHE A 156 10.79 -0.71 14.56
C PHE A 156 10.55 -1.06 13.09
N LEU A 157 10.85 -2.29 12.66
CA LEU A 157 10.57 -2.74 11.29
C LEU A 157 9.08 -2.65 10.95
N LEU A 158 8.20 -3.00 11.90
CA LEU A 158 6.77 -2.85 11.74
C LEU A 158 6.38 -1.40 11.48
N PHE A 159 6.99 -0.39 12.08
CA PHE A 159 6.67 1.02 11.74
C PHE A 159 7.40 1.51 10.50
N PHE A 160 8.62 1.02 10.28
CA PHE A 160 9.46 1.41 9.15
C PHE A 160 8.84 1.08 7.79
N HIS A 161 7.90 0.12 7.72
CA HIS A 161 7.19 -0.19 6.46
C HIS A 161 6.58 1.07 5.80
N SER A 162 6.11 2.03 6.60
CA SER A 162 5.48 3.25 6.07
C SER A 162 6.50 4.17 5.40
N ALA A 163 7.75 4.20 5.90
CA ALA A 163 8.86 4.97 5.34
C ALA A 163 9.40 4.36 4.03
N LEU A 164 9.22 3.05 3.83
CA LEU A 164 9.61 2.39 2.58
C LEU A 164 8.78 2.87 1.39
N ASN A 165 7.55 3.34 1.59
CA ASN A 165 6.67 3.78 0.50
C ASN A 165 7.30 4.94 -0.32
N PRO A 166 7.64 6.11 0.26
CA PRO A 166 8.36 7.17 -0.46
C PRO A 166 9.67 6.71 -1.11
N ILE A 167 10.47 5.89 -0.41
CA ILE A 167 11.75 5.38 -0.94
C ILE A 167 11.50 4.60 -2.23
N LEU A 168 10.54 3.67 -2.21
CA LEU A 168 10.19 2.85 -3.38
C LEU A 168 9.60 3.68 -4.52
N TYR A 169 8.79 4.71 -4.21
CA TYR A 169 8.29 5.65 -5.21
C TYR A 169 9.43 6.40 -5.90
N VAL A 170 10.40 6.93 -5.16
CA VAL A 170 11.56 7.64 -5.73
C VAL A 170 12.45 6.67 -6.53
N LEU A 171 12.64 5.44 -6.07
CA LEU A 171 13.48 4.46 -6.78
C LEU A 171 12.83 3.95 -8.07
N GLN A 172 11.50 3.78 -8.11
CA GLN A 172 10.82 3.05 -9.19
C GLN A 172 9.85 3.88 -10.03
N SER A 173 9.51 5.11 -9.63
CA SER A 173 8.62 5.99 -10.39
C SER A 173 9.31 7.29 -10.84
N SER A 174 9.43 7.46 -12.16
CA SER A 174 9.96 8.69 -12.77
C SER A 174 9.13 9.93 -12.40
N ASN A 175 7.81 9.78 -12.34
CA ASN A 175 6.88 10.88 -12.03
C ASN A 175 7.11 11.36 -10.60
N PHE A 176 7.24 10.43 -9.64
CA PHE A 176 7.54 10.79 -8.25
C PHE A 176 8.93 11.41 -8.10
N ARG A 177 9.95 10.91 -8.80
CA ARG A 177 11.28 11.55 -8.81
C ARG A 177 11.23 12.99 -9.28
N GLN A 178 10.46 13.28 -10.32
CA GLN A 178 10.37 14.62 -10.88
C GLN A 178 9.66 15.57 -9.90
N GLY A 179 8.55 15.14 -9.28
CA GLY A 179 7.89 15.91 -8.23
C GLY A 179 8.78 16.12 -7.00
N PHE A 180 9.49 15.08 -6.55
CA PHE A 180 10.42 15.20 -5.41
C PHE A 180 11.55 16.19 -5.70
N LYS A 181 12.12 16.19 -6.92
CA LYS A 181 13.10 17.20 -7.34
C LYS A 181 12.53 18.61 -7.38
N GLN A 182 11.27 18.79 -7.77
CA GLN A 182 10.63 20.11 -7.77
C GLN A 182 10.45 20.65 -6.34
N ILE A 183 10.03 19.79 -5.41
CA ILE A 183 9.83 20.16 -4.00
C ILE A 183 11.16 20.41 -3.29
N CYS A 184 12.15 19.52 -3.45
CA CYS A 184 13.41 19.59 -2.71
C CYS A 184 14.47 20.48 -3.36
N CYS A 185 14.44 20.68 -4.68
CA CYS A 185 15.48 21.41 -5.41
C CYS A 185 14.97 22.68 -6.11
N GLY A 186 13.74 23.13 -5.84
CA GLY A 186 13.26 24.48 -6.17
C GLY A 186 13.20 24.85 -7.65
N LYS A 187 13.38 23.91 -8.60
CA LYS A 187 13.20 24.21 -10.02
C LYS A 187 11.72 24.09 -10.39
N ARG A 188 10.99 25.19 -10.18
CA ARG A 188 9.68 25.44 -10.78
C ARG A 188 9.87 25.59 -12.29
N ASN A 189 9.97 24.47 -12.99
CA ASN A 189 9.80 24.47 -14.44
C ASN A 189 8.29 24.33 -14.69
N ASP A 190 7.70 25.39 -15.23
CA ASP A 190 6.35 25.40 -15.78
C ASP A 190 6.20 24.30 -16.85
N VAL A 191 5.80 23.11 -16.43
CA VAL A 191 5.41 22.02 -17.33
C VAL A 191 4.15 21.35 -16.79
N ILE A 192 3.13 22.15 -16.51
CA ILE A 192 1.74 21.73 -16.71
C ILE A 192 1.40 22.06 -18.16
N GLN A 193 2.00 21.33 -19.10
CA GLN A 193 1.69 21.40 -20.54
C GLN A 193 1.50 19.98 -21.13
N VAL A 194 1.72 18.92 -20.35
CA VAL A 194 1.58 17.54 -20.85
C VAL A 194 0.14 17.02 -20.76
N THR A 195 -0.76 17.72 -20.04
CA THR A 195 -2.17 17.27 -19.89
C THR A 195 -3.16 17.99 -20.82
N GLU A 196 -2.86 19.20 -21.34
CA GLU A 196 -3.78 19.94 -22.23
C GLU A 196 -3.52 19.72 -23.74
N ALA A 197 -2.36 19.16 -24.13
CA ALA A 197 -2.06 18.90 -25.54
C ALA A 197 -2.82 17.70 -26.14
N SER A 198 -3.59 16.95 -25.35
CA SER A 198 -4.37 15.80 -25.83
C SER A 198 -5.84 16.11 -26.15
N THR A 199 -6.31 17.33 -25.89
CA THR A 199 -7.71 17.75 -26.19
C THR A 199 -7.82 18.92 -27.17
N ALA A 200 -6.73 19.48 -27.67
CA ALA A 200 -6.78 20.50 -28.73
C ALA A 200 -6.80 19.85 -30.12
N ILE A 201 -8.01 19.67 -30.68
CA ILE A 201 -8.22 19.43 -32.11
C ILE A 201 -7.54 20.57 -32.89
N PRO A 202 -6.61 20.30 -33.83
CA PRO A 202 -6.05 21.36 -34.67
C PRO A 202 -7.11 21.83 -35.66
N GLN A 203 -7.80 22.93 -35.31
CA GLN A 203 -8.84 23.60 -36.11
C GLN A 203 -8.30 24.24 -37.41
N LYS A 204 -6.99 24.16 -37.66
CA LYS A 204 -6.32 24.79 -38.82
C LYS A 204 -6.34 23.97 -40.12
N SER A 205 -6.78 22.70 -40.12
CA SER A 205 -6.81 21.87 -41.35
C SER A 205 -8.15 21.88 -42.10
N GLN A 206 -9.24 22.40 -41.51
CA GLN A 206 -10.58 22.42 -42.14
C GLN A 206 -10.84 23.69 -42.99
N LEU A 207 -10.15 24.80 -42.70
CA LEU A 207 -10.30 26.05 -43.47
C LEU A 207 -9.59 26.03 -44.83
N GLN A 208 -8.52 25.23 -44.99
CA GLN A 208 -7.83 25.11 -46.28
C GLN A 208 -8.53 24.18 -47.29
N MET A 209 -9.37 23.24 -46.83
CA MET A 209 -10.14 22.39 -47.75
C MET A 209 -11.42 23.05 -48.27
N ARG A 210 -11.99 24.01 -47.54
CA ARG A 210 -13.17 24.77 -48.01
C ARG A 210 -12.83 25.80 -49.10
N SER A 211 -11.60 26.29 -49.16
CA SER A 211 -11.15 27.24 -50.20
C SER A 211 -10.83 26.59 -51.55
N LYS A 212 -10.67 25.26 -51.62
CA LYS A 212 -10.37 24.53 -52.87
C LYS A 212 -11.59 23.84 -53.50
N ALA A 213 -12.76 23.97 -52.90
CA ALA A 213 -14.01 23.41 -53.43
C ALA A 213 -14.92 24.49 -54.08
N VAL A 214 -14.46 25.74 -54.19
CA VAL A 214 -15.25 26.88 -54.72
C VAL A 214 -14.56 27.58 -55.90
N ASN A 215 -13.44 27.05 -56.42
CA ASN A 215 -12.87 27.48 -57.69
C ASN A 215 -12.66 26.28 -58.61
#